data_AF-A0A2V2NB27-F1
#
_entry.id   AF-A0A2V2NB27-F1
#
_cell.length_a   1.000
_cell.length_b   1.000
_cell.length_c   1.000
_cell.angle_alpha   90.00
_cell.angle_beta   90.00
_cell.angle_gamma   90.00
#
_symmetry.space_group_name_H-M   'P 1'
#
loop_
_entity.id
_entity.type
_entity.pdbx_description
1 polymer ?
#
loop_
_entity_poly.entity_id
_entity_poly.type
_entity_poly.pdbx_seq_one_letter_code
_entity_poly.pdbx_strand_id
1 'polypeptide(L)'
;MTSSFFTSKQMGKNFLGNMLYFLLNIVIGLFLVPFFISTLGIAAYGIIPLATSINGYIGLLTDSLNSSVSRFLSVNIQREDYLSANITFNTAFFGITAFIFLLFPVIIIISLYAPILFSIQDSQKGEVFFLFFGICNTFLIRAWSGNFTVSLFAYNRLDLINLINITGTILQILFIIIFFKIISPSLALVGLAYLISGIVTTTFSIFLSHLINPDLKISYHDFDRSRLNDFMGMSWWVVINQVGSLLFLNIDLIVINLYFGAKMGGEYAIALQWVILLRGIAGTVAGLLTPVMLMYYAKEQIESLIRVSKSAVKLMGLFVALPIGLVCGFASQLIFIWVGSEFVFLAPLTIVLVIHLMVNLAVLPLFAINIAHNKVKVPGIITFIMGIGNLLLAIFLSLYSGLGYYGVAVAAAITLTLKNAIFTPWYATRVLQVPSYTFTKSMLPGIISTISIIMVSRIFITFEPVWTFFNLVFVGGAISIIYLILIIKFGLNEYEFNLFSAYIPICFRRFFDEAFISEKRQKS
;
A
#
# COMPACT_ATOMS: atom_id res chain seq x y z
N MET A 1 13.01 5.06 35.10
CA MET A 1 13.61 4.88 33.75
C MET A 1 12.61 5.31 32.66
N THR A 2 12.04 6.51 32.77
CA THR A 2 10.80 6.91 32.08
C THR A 2 11.00 7.69 30.76
N SER A 3 12.23 7.85 30.27
CA SER A 3 12.54 8.68 29.09
C SER A 3 13.01 7.92 27.84
N SER A 4 13.18 6.60 27.87
CA SER A 4 13.84 5.86 26.77
C SER A 4 12.91 5.39 25.64
N PHE A 5 11.61 5.22 25.92
CA PHE A 5 10.63 4.58 25.01
C PHE A 5 10.37 5.35 23.71
N PHE A 6 10.45 6.68 23.75
CA PHE A 6 10.26 7.56 22.59
C PHE A 6 11.45 8.50 22.40
N THR A 7 12.67 7.97 22.51
CA THR A 7 13.86 8.77 22.19
C THR A 7 13.90 9.08 20.69
N SER A 8 14.37 10.28 20.35
CA SER A 8 14.63 10.69 18.95
C SER A 8 15.44 9.64 18.17
N LYS A 9 16.35 8.94 18.86
CA LYS A 9 17.16 7.85 18.30
C LYS A 9 16.31 6.64 17.88
N GLN A 10 15.31 6.24 18.66
CA GLN A 10 14.43 5.11 18.34
C GLN A 10 13.47 5.47 17.20
N MET A 11 12.95 6.70 17.18
CA MET A 11 12.14 7.21 16.06
C MET A 11 12.91 7.19 14.74
N GLY A 12 14.18 7.63 14.74
CA GLY A 12 15.04 7.59 13.56
C GLY A 12 15.30 6.17 13.06
N LYS A 13 15.57 5.21 13.96
CA LYS A 13 15.73 3.79 13.61
C LYS A 13 14.45 3.20 13.00
N ASN A 14 13.30 3.50 13.59
CA ASN A 14 12.00 3.03 13.11
C ASN A 14 11.71 3.55 11.69
N PHE A 15 12.00 4.83 11.44
CA PHE A 15 11.84 5.43 10.13
C PHE A 15 12.76 4.78 9.09
N LEU A 16 14.06 4.63 9.40
CA LEU A 16 15.02 3.96 8.52
C LEU A 16 14.61 2.50 8.24
N GLY A 17 14.14 1.78 9.25
CA GLY A 17 13.64 0.41 9.11
C GLY A 17 12.45 0.31 8.15
N ASN A 18 11.48 1.22 8.27
CA ASN A 18 10.33 1.27 7.37
C ASN A 18 10.76 1.57 5.93
N MET A 19 11.69 2.52 5.74
CA MET A 19 12.18 2.89 4.42
C MET A 19 12.98 1.76 3.77
N LEU A 20 13.83 1.06 4.53
CA LEU A 20 14.56 -0.11 4.05
C LEU A 20 13.61 -1.26 3.69
N TYR A 21 12.62 -1.56 4.54
CA TYR A 21 11.62 -2.58 4.26
C TYR A 21 10.83 -2.25 2.99
N PHE A 22 10.44 -0.99 2.83
CA PHE A 22 9.72 -0.53 1.64
C PHE A 22 10.56 -0.67 0.36
N LEU A 23 11.81 -0.21 0.37
CA LEU A 23 12.74 -0.35 -0.77
C LEU A 23 12.98 -1.82 -1.12
N LEU A 24 13.14 -2.68 -0.11
CA LEU A 24 13.30 -4.11 -0.30
C LEU A 24 12.09 -4.73 -1.00
N ASN A 25 10.86 -4.35 -0.63
CA ASN A 25 9.64 -4.81 -1.31
C ASN A 25 9.56 -4.33 -2.77
N ILE A 26 9.99 -3.10 -3.07
CA ILE A 26 10.05 -2.60 -4.45
C ILE A 26 11.00 -3.46 -5.27
N VAL A 27 12.23 -3.64 -4.79
CA VAL A 27 13.27 -4.41 -5.48
C VAL A 27 12.78 -5.84 -5.74
N ILE A 28 12.29 -6.50 -4.69
CA ILE A 28 11.76 -7.86 -4.77
C ILE A 28 10.60 -7.93 -5.76
N GLY A 29 9.62 -7.05 -5.66
CA GLY A 29 8.46 -7.04 -6.55
C GLY A 29 8.85 -6.88 -8.01
N LEU A 30 9.88 -6.07 -8.31
CA LEU A 30 10.38 -5.90 -9.67
C LEU A 30 11.12 -7.14 -10.19
N PHE A 31 11.92 -7.82 -9.38
CA PHE A 31 12.67 -9.01 -9.84
C PHE A 31 11.82 -10.29 -9.89
N LEU A 32 10.84 -10.41 -8.99
CA LEU A 32 10.04 -11.62 -8.84
C LEU A 32 9.07 -11.82 -10.02
N VAL A 33 8.56 -10.74 -10.62
CA VAL A 33 7.60 -10.82 -11.74
C VAL A 33 8.23 -11.45 -12.99
N PRO A 34 9.36 -10.95 -13.55
CA PRO A 34 10.02 -11.61 -14.67
C PRO A 34 10.49 -13.03 -14.34
N PHE A 35 10.94 -13.28 -13.11
CA PHE A 35 11.33 -14.61 -12.66
C PHE A 35 10.15 -15.60 -12.72
N PHE A 36 8.98 -15.24 -12.19
CA PHE A 36 7.80 -16.10 -12.28
C PHE A 36 7.30 -16.28 -13.71
N ILE A 37 7.31 -15.23 -14.52
CA ILE A 37 6.85 -15.32 -15.92
C ILE A 37 7.77 -16.25 -16.72
N SER A 38 9.09 -16.09 -16.59
CA SER A 38 10.06 -16.91 -17.32
C SER A 38 10.10 -18.38 -16.87
N THR A 39 9.76 -18.67 -15.60
CA THR A 39 9.82 -20.03 -15.05
C THR A 39 8.50 -20.78 -15.10
N LEU A 40 7.37 -20.11 -14.83
CA LEU A 40 6.04 -20.71 -14.73
C LEU A 40 5.13 -20.37 -15.92
N GLY A 41 5.43 -19.30 -16.66
CA GLY A 41 4.58 -18.74 -17.69
C GLY A 41 3.53 -17.76 -17.15
N ILE A 42 2.96 -16.96 -18.06
CA ILE A 42 2.06 -15.84 -17.76
C ILE A 42 0.77 -16.29 -17.05
N ALA A 43 0.17 -17.39 -17.51
CA ALA A 43 -1.07 -17.89 -16.94
C ALA A 43 -0.88 -18.34 -15.48
N ALA A 44 0.20 -19.07 -15.19
CA ALA A 44 0.53 -19.48 -13.83
C ALA A 44 0.90 -18.28 -12.95
N TYR A 45 1.67 -17.32 -13.48
CA TYR A 45 1.94 -16.06 -12.79
C TYR A 45 0.64 -15.35 -12.40
N GLY A 46 -0.35 -15.23 -13.30
CA GLY A 46 -1.62 -14.54 -13.01
C GLY A 46 -2.41 -15.07 -11.81
N ILE A 47 -2.22 -16.35 -11.48
CA ILE A 47 -2.86 -17.01 -10.34
C ILE A 47 -2.18 -16.60 -9.01
N ILE A 48 -0.88 -16.26 -9.00
CA ILE A 48 -0.16 -15.90 -7.78
C ILE A 48 -0.68 -14.56 -7.20
N PRO A 49 -0.70 -13.43 -7.94
CA PRO A 49 -1.30 -12.18 -7.44
C PRO A 49 -2.77 -12.34 -7.06
N LEU A 50 -3.52 -13.16 -7.79
CA LEU A 50 -4.91 -13.48 -7.47
C LEU A 50 -5.04 -14.18 -6.10
N ALA A 51 -4.22 -15.20 -5.83
CA ALA A 51 -4.20 -15.86 -4.53
C ALA A 51 -3.78 -14.88 -3.41
N THR A 52 -2.80 -14.02 -3.66
CA THR A 52 -2.38 -13.00 -2.67
C THR A 52 -3.41 -11.90 -2.46
N SER A 53 -4.25 -11.56 -3.45
CA SER A 53 -5.26 -10.51 -3.30
C SER A 53 -6.37 -10.92 -2.33
N ILE A 54 -6.64 -12.22 -2.20
CA ILE A 54 -7.56 -12.78 -1.18
C ILE A 54 -7.11 -12.42 0.23
N ASN A 55 -5.80 -12.36 0.49
CA ASN A 55 -5.27 -11.95 1.79
C ASN A 55 -5.68 -10.52 2.15
N GLY A 56 -5.92 -9.66 1.16
CA GLY A 56 -6.48 -8.33 1.39
C GLY A 56 -7.83 -8.39 2.10
N TYR A 57 -8.72 -9.34 1.76
CA TYR A 57 -10.05 -9.49 2.35
C TYR A 57 -10.01 -9.98 3.78
N ILE A 58 -9.15 -10.94 4.07
CA ILE A 58 -9.01 -11.48 5.42
C ILE A 58 -8.20 -10.51 6.31
N GLY A 59 -7.22 -9.82 5.72
CA GLY A 59 -6.40 -8.75 6.31
C GLY A 59 -7.17 -7.70 7.07
N LEU A 60 -8.32 -7.27 6.55
CA LEU A 60 -9.05 -6.16 7.12
C LEU A 60 -9.56 -6.42 8.53
N LEU A 61 -10.01 -7.65 8.75
CA LEU A 61 -10.63 -8.05 10.00
C LEU A 61 -9.55 -8.12 11.07
N THR A 62 -8.38 -8.66 10.71
CA THR A 62 -7.25 -8.81 11.62
C THR A 62 -6.55 -7.49 11.89
N ASP A 63 -6.41 -6.61 10.90
CA ASP A 63 -5.79 -5.29 11.06
C ASP A 63 -6.64 -4.36 11.94
N SER A 64 -7.97 -4.42 11.77
CA SER A 64 -8.90 -3.66 12.61
C SER A 64 -8.83 -4.09 14.08
N LEU A 65 -8.74 -5.40 14.33
CA LEU A 65 -8.54 -5.95 15.67
C LEU A 65 -7.16 -5.54 16.23
N ASN A 66 -6.09 -5.73 15.47
CA ASN A 66 -4.73 -5.39 15.88
C ASN A 66 -4.57 -3.90 16.21
N SER A 67 -5.21 -3.01 15.46
CA SER A 67 -5.21 -1.56 15.73
C SER A 67 -5.87 -1.23 17.07
N SER A 68 -7.02 -1.85 17.36
CA SER A 68 -7.70 -1.68 18.64
C SER A 68 -6.88 -2.22 19.81
N VAL A 69 -6.36 -3.44 19.67
CA VAL A 69 -5.50 -4.07 20.69
C VAL A 69 -4.25 -3.23 20.92
N SER A 70 -3.62 -2.73 19.86
CA SER A 70 -2.44 -1.86 19.95
C SER A 70 -2.69 -0.62 20.80
N ARG A 71 -3.83 0.05 20.62
CA ARG A 71 -4.20 1.22 21.42
C ARG A 71 -4.31 0.87 22.90
N PHE A 72 -5.10 -0.14 23.24
CA PHE A 72 -5.32 -0.51 24.65
C PHE A 72 -4.04 -1.04 25.31
N LEU A 73 -3.30 -1.88 24.60
CA LEU A 73 -2.04 -2.44 25.08
C LEU A 73 -1.00 -1.35 25.31
N SER A 74 -0.84 -0.41 24.37
CA SER A 74 0.08 0.72 24.52
C SER A 74 -0.26 1.61 25.73
N VAL A 75 -1.55 1.87 25.97
CA VAL A 75 -1.99 2.66 27.14
C VAL A 75 -1.70 1.94 28.45
N ASN A 76 -2.00 0.64 28.53
CA ASN A 76 -1.79 -0.14 29.75
C ASN A 76 -0.30 -0.29 30.07
N ILE A 77 0.54 -0.54 29.06
CA ILE A 77 2.01 -0.59 29.21
C ILE A 77 2.57 0.77 29.65
N GLN A 78 2.10 1.88 29.06
CA GLN A 78 2.54 3.23 29.45
C GLN A 78 2.16 3.60 30.89
N ARG A 79 1.08 2.99 31.41
CA ARG A 79 0.65 3.14 32.81
C ARG A 79 1.34 2.15 33.75
N GLU A 80 2.24 1.30 33.24
CA GLU A 80 2.87 0.20 33.98
C GLU A 80 1.85 -0.78 34.60
N ASP A 81 0.63 -0.82 34.06
CA ASP A 81 -0.44 -1.75 34.47
C ASP A 81 -0.31 -3.04 33.64
N TYR A 82 0.68 -3.84 34.00
CA TYR A 82 1.00 -5.09 33.31
C TYR A 82 -0.10 -6.14 33.45
N LEU A 83 -0.93 -6.07 34.49
CA LEU A 83 -2.05 -6.99 34.69
C LEU A 83 -3.14 -6.70 33.64
N SER A 84 -3.58 -5.45 33.51
CA SER A 84 -4.53 -5.06 32.46
C SER A 84 -3.95 -5.23 31.06
N ALA A 85 -2.64 -5.03 30.88
CA ALA A 85 -1.94 -5.33 29.64
C ALA A 85 -2.00 -6.83 29.30
N ASN A 86 -1.78 -7.71 30.28
CA ASN A 86 -1.85 -9.15 30.07
C ASN A 86 -3.28 -9.62 29.75
N ILE A 87 -4.29 -9.04 30.40
CA ILE A 87 -5.70 -9.31 30.09
C ILE A 87 -6.01 -8.89 28.64
N THR A 88 -5.55 -7.71 28.24
CA THR A 88 -5.73 -7.21 26.86
C THR A 88 -5.07 -8.14 25.84
N PHE A 89 -3.82 -8.54 26.10
CA PHE A 89 -3.06 -9.44 25.25
C PHE A 89 -3.71 -10.83 25.13
N ASN A 90 -4.15 -11.43 26.23
CA ASN A 90 -4.80 -12.75 26.22
C ASN A 90 -6.19 -12.71 25.60
N THR A 91 -6.98 -11.67 25.88
CA THR A 91 -8.28 -11.48 25.25
C THR A 91 -8.14 -11.41 23.73
N ALA A 92 -7.17 -10.63 23.24
CA ALA A 92 -6.84 -10.54 21.83
C ALA A 92 -6.35 -11.88 21.27
N PHE A 93 -5.42 -12.55 21.95
CA PHE A 93 -4.85 -13.84 21.54
C PHE A 93 -5.93 -14.91 21.33
N PHE A 94 -6.79 -15.13 22.33
CA PHE A 94 -7.84 -16.13 22.25
C PHE A 94 -8.96 -15.71 21.29
N GLY A 95 -9.28 -14.41 21.23
CA GLY A 95 -10.23 -13.87 20.26
C GLY A 95 -9.80 -14.09 18.81
N ILE A 96 -8.55 -13.76 18.48
CA ILE A 96 -7.95 -13.98 17.15
C ILE A 96 -7.84 -15.48 16.85
N THR A 97 -7.45 -16.30 17.84
CA THR A 97 -7.37 -17.76 17.69
C THR A 97 -8.73 -18.36 17.33
N ALA A 98 -9.80 -18.00 18.06
CA ALA A 98 -11.15 -18.45 17.76
C ALA A 98 -11.62 -17.99 16.37
N PHE A 99 -11.30 -16.74 16.01
CA PHE A 99 -11.61 -16.21 14.69
C PHE A 99 -10.90 -16.96 13.55
N ILE A 100 -9.64 -17.35 13.76
CA ILE A 100 -8.86 -18.15 12.80
C ILE A 100 -9.45 -19.54 12.62
N PHE A 101 -9.84 -20.21 13.71
CA PHE A 101 -10.53 -21.50 13.63
C PHE A 101 -11.85 -21.40 12.85
N LEU A 102 -12.60 -20.29 13.00
CA LEU A 102 -13.81 -20.04 12.24
C LEU A 102 -13.54 -19.84 10.74
N LEU A 103 -12.43 -19.19 10.38
CA LEU A 103 -12.05 -18.93 8.99
C LEU A 103 -11.38 -20.12 8.29
N PHE A 104 -10.81 -21.06 9.04
CA PHE A 104 -10.07 -22.18 8.46
C PHE A 104 -10.91 -23.04 7.49
N PRO A 105 -12.17 -23.42 7.80
CA PRO A 105 -13.05 -24.11 6.83
C PRO A 105 -13.31 -23.28 5.57
N VAL A 106 -13.45 -21.96 5.70
CA VAL A 106 -13.65 -21.06 4.54
C VAL A 106 -12.44 -21.10 3.61
N ILE A 107 -11.22 -21.15 4.15
CA ILE A 107 -10.01 -21.27 3.33
C ILE A 107 -9.92 -22.61 2.61
N ILE A 108 -10.32 -23.70 3.27
CA ILE A 108 -10.41 -25.01 2.61
C ILE A 108 -11.37 -24.93 1.43
N ILE A 109 -12.57 -24.37 1.65
CA ILE A 109 -13.58 -24.19 0.59
C ILE A 109 -13.01 -23.32 -0.55
N ILE A 110 -12.44 -22.16 -0.24
CA ILE A 110 -11.83 -21.28 -1.25
C ILE A 110 -10.75 -22.03 -2.04
N SER A 111 -9.88 -22.78 -1.36
CA SER A 111 -8.79 -23.51 -2.01
C SER A 111 -9.31 -24.64 -2.91
N LEU A 112 -10.38 -25.35 -2.49
CA LEU A 112 -11.03 -26.40 -3.29
C LEU A 112 -11.74 -25.85 -4.52
N TYR A 113 -12.41 -24.70 -4.40
CA TYR A 113 -13.18 -24.11 -5.49
C TYR A 113 -12.35 -23.18 -6.39
N ALA A 114 -11.20 -22.66 -5.95
CA ALA A 114 -10.36 -21.78 -6.77
C ALA A 114 -10.00 -22.39 -8.14
N PRO A 115 -9.56 -23.67 -8.25
CA PRO A 115 -9.29 -24.29 -9.55
C PRO A 115 -10.51 -24.34 -10.48
N ILE A 116 -11.71 -24.46 -9.92
CA ILE A 116 -12.97 -24.55 -10.66
C ILE A 116 -13.42 -23.15 -11.10
N LEU A 117 -13.41 -22.18 -10.18
CA LEU A 117 -13.87 -20.82 -10.41
C LEU A 117 -13.06 -20.10 -11.49
N PHE A 118 -11.76 -20.36 -11.56
CA PHE A 118 -10.87 -19.72 -12.54
C PHE A 118 -10.64 -20.57 -13.80
N SER A 119 -11.47 -21.60 -14.03
CA SER A 119 -11.46 -22.44 -15.23
C SER A 119 -10.06 -22.98 -15.59
N ILE A 120 -9.34 -23.47 -14.59
CA ILE A 120 -7.96 -23.94 -14.75
C ILE A 120 -7.96 -25.36 -15.34
N GLN A 121 -6.99 -25.62 -16.23
CA GLN A 121 -6.80 -26.93 -16.86
C GLN A 121 -6.65 -28.03 -15.81
N ASP A 122 -7.22 -29.22 -16.08
CA ASP A 122 -7.26 -30.34 -15.12
C ASP A 122 -5.89 -30.73 -14.57
N SER A 123 -4.84 -30.62 -15.39
CA SER A 123 -3.45 -30.91 -15.02
C SER A 123 -2.88 -30.00 -13.92
N GLN A 124 -3.40 -28.78 -13.76
CA GLN A 124 -2.89 -27.77 -12.81
C GLN A 124 -3.77 -27.60 -11.57
N LYS A 125 -4.90 -28.30 -11.47
CA LYS A 125 -5.86 -28.12 -10.37
C LYS A 125 -5.25 -28.37 -8.99
N GLY A 126 -4.45 -29.44 -8.86
CA GLY A 126 -3.75 -29.77 -7.63
C GLY A 126 -2.75 -28.68 -7.21
N GLU A 127 -1.99 -28.14 -8.18
CA GLU A 127 -1.02 -27.10 -7.88
C GLU A 127 -1.68 -25.79 -7.42
N VAL A 128 -2.79 -25.42 -8.04
CA VAL A 128 -3.54 -24.23 -7.66
C VAL A 128 -4.20 -24.41 -6.29
N PHE A 129 -4.74 -25.59 -5.98
CA PHE A 129 -5.23 -25.89 -4.64
C PHE A 129 -4.14 -25.64 -3.58
N PHE A 130 -2.94 -26.20 -3.75
CA PHE A 130 -1.84 -26.03 -2.80
C PHE A 130 -1.31 -24.59 -2.74
N LEU A 131 -1.33 -23.85 -3.85
CA LEU A 131 -1.00 -22.44 -3.89
C LEU A 131 -1.93 -21.62 -2.99
N PHE A 132 -3.25 -21.71 -3.23
CA PHE A 132 -4.25 -20.99 -2.44
C PHE A 132 -4.23 -21.44 -0.98
N PHE A 133 -4.18 -22.75 -0.74
CA PHE A 133 -4.09 -23.29 0.60
C PHE A 133 -2.86 -22.75 1.34
N GLY A 134 -1.68 -22.80 0.72
CA GLY A 134 -0.43 -22.31 1.30
C GLY A 134 -0.47 -20.81 1.60
N ILE A 135 -0.86 -19.98 0.63
CA ILE A 135 -0.90 -18.51 0.77
C ILE A 135 -1.94 -18.08 1.81
N CYS A 136 -3.15 -18.63 1.77
CA CYS A 136 -4.21 -18.26 2.71
C CYS A 136 -3.91 -18.76 4.14
N ASN A 137 -3.30 -19.94 4.31
CA ASN A 137 -2.86 -20.41 5.62
C ASN A 137 -1.70 -19.58 6.17
N THR A 138 -0.74 -19.21 5.32
CA THR A 138 0.33 -18.26 5.68
C THR A 138 -0.27 -17.00 6.26
N PHE A 139 -1.31 -16.47 5.62
CA PHE A 139 -2.00 -15.30 6.08
C PHE A 139 -2.66 -15.50 7.46
N LEU A 140 -3.38 -16.60 7.70
CA LEU A 140 -3.95 -16.88 9.02
C LEU A 140 -2.88 -16.98 10.11
N ILE A 141 -1.79 -17.70 9.83
CA ILE A 141 -0.65 -17.84 10.75
C ILE A 141 -0.04 -16.46 11.05
N ARG A 142 0.06 -15.59 10.04
CA ARG A 142 0.56 -14.22 10.21
C ARG A 142 -0.41 -13.34 11.00
N ALA A 143 -1.71 -13.43 10.74
CA ALA A 143 -2.75 -12.74 11.49
C ALA A 143 -2.71 -13.11 12.98
N TRP A 144 -2.56 -14.39 13.28
CA TRP A 144 -2.35 -14.89 14.63
C TRP A 144 -1.09 -14.31 15.27
N SER A 145 0.03 -14.33 14.54
CA SER A 145 1.30 -13.73 14.98
C SER A 145 1.21 -12.22 15.22
N GLY A 146 0.20 -11.57 14.61
CA GLY A 146 -0.10 -10.15 14.76
C GLY A 146 -0.16 -9.72 16.21
N ASN A 147 -0.75 -10.52 17.10
CA ASN A 147 -0.84 -10.22 18.53
C ASN A 147 0.54 -10.03 19.20
N PHE A 148 1.53 -10.82 18.81
CA PHE A 148 2.92 -10.69 19.28
C PHE A 148 3.59 -9.45 18.70
N THR A 149 3.38 -9.15 17.42
CA THR A 149 3.92 -7.92 16.81
C THR A 149 3.28 -6.65 17.35
N VAL A 150 2.00 -6.69 17.75
CA VAL A 150 1.32 -5.57 18.42
C VAL A 150 1.96 -5.27 19.77
N SER A 151 2.45 -6.28 20.48
CA SER A 151 3.22 -6.07 21.71
C SER A 151 4.56 -5.34 21.44
N LEU A 152 5.25 -5.68 20.34
CA LEU A 152 6.47 -4.96 19.93
C LEU A 152 6.17 -3.51 19.51
N PHE A 153 5.02 -3.30 18.86
CA PHE A 153 4.54 -1.98 18.48
C PHE A 153 4.27 -1.11 19.70
N ALA A 154 3.61 -1.66 20.73
CA ALA A 154 3.31 -0.95 21.96
C ALA A 154 4.57 -0.46 22.69
N TYR A 155 5.69 -1.16 22.53
CA TYR A 155 7.03 -0.78 23.02
C TYR A 155 7.82 0.10 22.03
N ASN A 156 7.18 0.59 20.96
CA ASN A 156 7.79 1.43 19.92
C ASN A 156 9.00 0.76 19.21
N ARG A 157 9.00 -0.58 19.12
CA ARG A 157 10.04 -1.39 18.45
C ARG A 157 9.68 -1.73 17.01
N LEU A 158 9.37 -0.71 16.21
CA LEU A 158 9.08 -0.88 14.77
C LEU A 158 10.31 -1.42 14.01
N ASP A 159 11.53 -1.15 14.51
CA ASP A 159 12.76 -1.77 14.02
C ASP A 159 12.69 -3.30 14.00
N LEU A 160 12.18 -3.92 15.07
CA LEU A 160 12.05 -5.37 15.18
C LEU A 160 10.91 -5.91 14.31
N ILE A 161 9.78 -5.17 14.23
CA ILE A 161 8.67 -5.54 13.34
C ILE A 161 9.13 -5.55 11.88
N ASN A 162 9.91 -4.54 11.47
CA ASN A 162 10.49 -4.49 10.13
C ASN A 162 11.49 -5.62 9.91
N LEU A 163 12.33 -5.96 10.89
CA LEU A 163 13.25 -7.09 10.80
C LEU A 163 12.50 -8.42 10.59
N ILE A 164 11.41 -8.65 11.32
CA ILE A 164 10.53 -9.82 11.16
C ILE A 164 9.99 -9.87 9.73
N ASN A 165 9.44 -8.76 9.24
CA ASN A 165 8.86 -8.69 7.90
C ASN A 165 9.91 -8.91 6.80
N ILE A 166 11.09 -8.28 6.91
CA ILE A 166 12.21 -8.47 5.97
C ILE A 166 12.63 -9.94 5.96
N THR A 167 12.78 -10.55 7.13
CA THR A 167 13.15 -11.96 7.27
C THR A 167 12.14 -12.86 6.56
N GLY A 168 10.84 -12.62 6.75
CA GLY A 168 9.79 -13.36 6.07
C GLY A 168 9.84 -13.22 4.54
N THR A 169 9.98 -12.00 4.03
CA THR A 169 10.05 -11.78 2.58
C THR A 169 11.30 -12.43 1.97
N ILE A 170 12.47 -12.33 2.62
CA ILE A 170 13.71 -12.96 2.15
C ILE A 170 13.60 -14.47 2.16
N LEU A 171 13.12 -15.07 3.27
CA LEU A 171 12.96 -16.52 3.39
C LEU A 171 11.97 -17.07 2.36
N GLN A 172 10.87 -16.36 2.13
CA GLN A 172 9.89 -16.73 1.11
C GLN A 172 10.55 -16.86 -0.26
N ILE A 173 11.34 -15.86 -0.68
CA ILE A 173 12.02 -15.87 -1.98
C ILE A 173 13.09 -16.95 -2.02
N LEU A 174 13.87 -17.07 -0.95
CA LEU A 174 14.90 -18.09 -0.85
C LEU A 174 14.30 -19.49 -1.01
N PHE A 175 13.20 -19.79 -0.34
CA PHE A 175 12.50 -21.07 -0.48
C PHE A 175 11.93 -21.26 -1.88
N ILE A 176 11.35 -20.23 -2.52
CA ILE A 176 10.89 -20.31 -3.91
C ILE A 176 12.06 -20.71 -4.83
N ILE A 177 13.19 -20.01 -4.75
CA ILE A 177 14.37 -20.26 -5.60
C ILE A 177 14.94 -21.67 -5.33
N ILE A 178 15.07 -22.05 -4.05
CA ILE A 178 15.57 -23.37 -3.66
C ILE A 178 14.66 -24.48 -4.18
N PHE A 179 13.34 -24.37 -3.99
CA PHE A 179 12.38 -25.38 -4.43
C PHE A 179 12.36 -25.50 -5.95
N PHE A 180 12.42 -24.39 -6.69
CA PHE A 180 12.44 -24.42 -8.15
C PHE A 180 13.72 -25.03 -8.70
N LYS A 181 14.85 -24.84 -8.02
CA LYS A 181 16.15 -25.39 -8.44
C LYS A 181 16.31 -26.88 -8.09
N ILE A 182 15.79 -27.32 -6.95
CA ILE A 182 15.98 -28.71 -6.47
C ILE A 182 14.90 -29.65 -7.00
N ILE A 183 13.65 -29.20 -7.06
CA ILE A 183 12.50 -30.04 -7.42
C ILE A 183 12.09 -29.75 -8.87
N SER A 184 11.34 -28.66 -9.06
CA SER A 184 10.92 -28.13 -10.35
C SER A 184 10.08 -26.86 -10.12
N PRO A 185 9.92 -25.96 -11.10
CA PRO A 185 8.97 -24.87 -11.00
C PRO A 185 7.52 -25.40 -10.93
N SER A 186 6.78 -25.04 -9.88
CA SER A 186 5.34 -25.35 -9.75
C SER A 186 4.64 -24.34 -8.83
N LEU A 187 3.33 -24.17 -9.01
CA LEU A 187 2.54 -23.26 -8.15
C LEU A 187 2.39 -23.80 -6.72
N ALA A 188 2.34 -25.12 -6.55
CA ALA A 188 2.29 -25.75 -5.24
C ALA A 188 3.50 -25.37 -4.38
N LEU A 189 4.71 -25.34 -4.98
CA LEU A 189 5.94 -24.99 -4.27
C LEU A 189 6.00 -23.51 -3.91
N VAL A 190 5.38 -22.63 -4.69
CA VAL A 190 5.19 -21.23 -4.28
C VAL A 190 4.32 -21.20 -3.01
N GLY A 191 3.16 -21.86 -3.02
CA GLY A 191 2.30 -21.95 -1.83
C GLY A 191 3.02 -22.51 -0.59
N LEU A 192 3.83 -23.55 -0.77
CA LEU A 192 4.64 -24.16 0.29
C LEU A 192 5.71 -23.20 0.82
N ALA A 193 6.39 -22.45 -0.06
CA ALA A 193 7.39 -21.47 0.32
C ALA A 193 6.80 -20.31 1.14
N TYR A 194 5.60 -19.84 0.77
CA TYR A 194 4.83 -18.90 1.59
C TYR A 194 4.54 -19.49 2.97
N LEU A 195 4.05 -20.73 3.04
CA LEU A 195 3.66 -21.38 4.29
C LEU A 195 4.84 -21.56 5.25
N ILE A 196 5.96 -22.10 4.76
CA ILE A 196 7.16 -22.30 5.57
C ILE A 196 7.72 -20.95 6.03
N SER A 197 7.81 -19.96 5.14
CA SER A 197 8.22 -18.61 5.53
C SER A 197 7.31 -18.01 6.61
N GLY A 198 6.00 -18.18 6.48
CA GLY A 198 5.01 -17.76 7.48
C GLY A 198 5.27 -18.37 8.85
N ILE A 199 5.48 -19.69 8.91
CA ILE A 199 5.78 -20.41 10.16
C ILE A 199 7.07 -19.90 10.80
N VAL A 200 8.15 -19.76 10.02
CA VAL A 200 9.43 -19.25 10.54
C VAL A 200 9.30 -17.81 11.04
N THR A 201 8.62 -16.95 10.28
CA THR A 201 8.38 -15.54 10.64
C THR A 201 7.55 -15.42 11.91
N THR A 202 6.52 -16.25 12.07
CA THR A 202 5.70 -16.29 13.29
C THR A 202 6.51 -16.74 14.49
N THR A 203 7.31 -17.80 14.34
CA THR A 203 8.21 -18.28 15.40
C THR A 203 9.18 -17.18 15.84
N PHE A 204 9.75 -16.46 14.87
CA PHE A 204 10.65 -15.35 15.15
C PHE A 204 9.93 -14.17 15.84
N SER A 205 8.68 -13.90 15.46
CA SER A 205 7.83 -12.88 16.09
C SER A 205 7.56 -13.20 17.56
N ILE A 206 7.24 -14.45 17.88
CA ILE A 206 7.01 -14.92 19.26
C ILE A 206 8.29 -14.79 20.07
N PHE A 207 9.42 -15.25 19.53
CA PHE A 207 10.71 -15.16 20.20
C PHE A 207 11.08 -13.72 20.56
N LEU A 208 10.98 -12.78 19.60
CA LEU A 208 11.27 -11.37 19.87
C LEU A 208 10.26 -10.73 20.81
N SER A 209 8.98 -11.07 20.71
CA SER A 209 7.95 -10.59 21.63
C SER A 209 8.22 -11.01 23.07
N HIS A 210 8.56 -12.28 23.31
CA HIS A 210 8.91 -12.75 24.66
C HIS A 210 10.21 -12.16 25.19
N LEU A 211 11.20 -11.90 24.32
CA LEU A 211 12.46 -11.27 24.72
C LEU A 211 12.24 -9.82 25.21
N ILE A 212 11.35 -9.07 24.57
CA ILE A 212 11.08 -7.67 24.91
C ILE A 212 10.01 -7.55 26.02
N ASN A 213 9.04 -8.46 26.04
CA ASN A 213 7.85 -8.39 26.89
C ASN A 213 7.68 -9.66 27.73
N PRO A 214 8.59 -9.95 28.69
CA PRO A 214 8.52 -11.15 29.51
C PRO A 214 7.29 -11.18 30.45
N ASP A 215 6.70 -10.02 30.72
CA ASP A 215 5.53 -9.87 31.59
C ASP A 215 4.22 -10.29 30.92
N LEU A 216 4.17 -10.32 29.58
CA LEU A 216 3.00 -10.76 28.82
C LEU A 216 3.04 -12.29 28.68
N LYS A 217 2.22 -12.97 29.49
CA LYS A 217 2.15 -14.43 29.56
C LYS A 217 0.82 -14.92 29.03
N ILE A 218 0.86 -15.96 28.21
CA ILE A 218 -0.34 -16.61 27.71
C ILE A 218 -1.01 -17.35 28.88
N SER A 219 -2.22 -16.94 29.22
CA SER A 219 -3.02 -17.48 30.31
C SER A 219 -4.50 -17.38 29.95
N TYR A 220 -5.19 -18.51 29.93
CA TYR A 220 -6.64 -18.54 29.68
C TYR A 220 -7.44 -17.81 30.78
N HIS A 221 -6.92 -17.75 32.01
CA HIS A 221 -7.57 -17.07 33.13
C HIS A 221 -7.64 -15.54 32.94
N ASP A 222 -6.76 -14.98 32.10
CA ASP A 222 -6.70 -13.55 31.82
C ASP A 222 -7.55 -13.17 30.59
N PHE A 223 -8.38 -14.09 30.09
CA PHE A 223 -9.36 -13.78 29.05
C PHE A 223 -10.57 -13.04 29.64
N ASP A 224 -10.86 -11.85 29.11
CA ASP A 224 -12.02 -11.05 29.51
C ASP A 224 -12.92 -10.74 28.31
N ARG A 225 -14.09 -11.37 28.28
CA ARG A 225 -15.09 -11.19 27.21
C ARG A 225 -15.59 -9.74 27.13
N SER A 226 -15.60 -8.98 28.23
CA SER A 226 -16.09 -7.60 28.22
C SER A 226 -15.21 -6.69 27.35
N ARG A 227 -13.89 -6.95 27.34
CA ARG A 227 -12.91 -6.24 26.50
C ARG A 227 -13.10 -6.47 25.01
N LEU A 228 -13.72 -7.59 24.60
CA LEU A 228 -14.05 -7.81 23.18
C LEU A 228 -15.06 -6.78 22.66
N ASN A 229 -16.02 -6.36 23.49
CA ASN A 229 -16.99 -5.33 23.10
C ASN A 229 -16.30 -3.96 22.93
N ASP A 230 -15.32 -3.65 23.77
CA ASP A 230 -14.53 -2.42 23.66
C ASP A 230 -13.75 -2.36 22.33
N PHE A 231 -13.30 -3.51 21.81
CA PHE A 231 -12.63 -3.60 20.51
C PHE A 231 -13.59 -3.43 19.33
N MET A 232 -14.87 -3.80 19.45
CA MET A 232 -15.80 -3.86 18.31
C MET A 232 -16.40 -2.50 17.89
N GLY A 233 -16.56 -1.55 18.81
CA GLY A 233 -17.32 -0.31 18.55
C GLY A 233 -16.75 0.59 17.44
N MET A 234 -15.48 1.01 17.56
CA MET A 234 -14.81 1.85 16.55
C MET A 234 -14.37 1.02 15.33
N SER A 235 -14.02 -0.25 15.54
CA SER A 235 -13.56 -1.16 14.49
C SER A 235 -14.60 -1.40 13.41
N TRP A 236 -15.90 -1.38 13.73
CA TRP A 236 -16.95 -1.67 12.75
C TRP A 236 -16.96 -0.68 11.56
N TRP A 237 -16.83 0.61 11.82
CA TRP A 237 -16.81 1.63 10.74
C TRP A 237 -15.51 1.57 9.93
N VAL A 238 -14.41 1.19 10.59
CA VAL A 238 -13.12 0.96 9.92
C VAL A 238 -13.24 -0.25 8.99
N VAL A 239 -13.84 -1.35 9.45
CA VAL A 239 -14.12 -2.54 8.64
C VAL A 239 -14.98 -2.18 7.42
N ILE A 240 -16.07 -1.42 7.58
CA ILE A 240 -16.92 -1.00 6.44
C ILE A 240 -16.11 -0.21 5.39
N ASN A 241 -15.36 0.80 5.84
CA ASN A 241 -14.51 1.59 4.95
C ASN A 241 -13.50 0.70 4.20
N GLN A 242 -12.94 -0.25 4.92
CA GLN A 242 -11.90 -1.11 4.42
C GLN A 242 -12.44 -2.17 3.44
N VAL A 243 -13.64 -2.72 3.67
CA VAL A 243 -14.36 -3.58 2.71
C VAL A 243 -14.62 -2.79 1.42
N GLY A 244 -15.10 -1.56 1.52
CA GLY A 244 -15.26 -0.69 0.37
C GLY A 244 -13.94 -0.46 -0.37
N SER A 245 -12.83 -0.26 0.35
CA SER A 245 -11.50 -0.11 -0.23
C SER A 245 -11.07 -1.37 -1.00
N LEU A 246 -11.36 -2.58 -0.53
CA LEU A 246 -11.02 -3.79 -1.28
C LEU A 246 -11.79 -3.95 -2.57
N LEU A 247 -13.06 -3.55 -2.58
CA LEU A 247 -13.87 -3.51 -3.79
C LEU A 247 -13.32 -2.52 -4.83
N PHE A 248 -12.41 -1.62 -4.43
CA PHE A 248 -11.63 -0.79 -5.36
C PHE A 248 -10.28 -1.39 -5.75
N LEU A 249 -9.56 -1.95 -4.78
CA LEU A 249 -8.12 -2.21 -4.95
C LEU A 249 -7.81 -3.64 -5.37
N ASN A 250 -8.67 -4.61 -5.05
CA ASN A 250 -8.37 -6.05 -5.20
C ASN A 250 -9.38 -6.82 -6.06
N ILE A 251 -10.55 -6.22 -6.37
CA ILE A 251 -11.60 -6.89 -7.15
C ILE A 251 -11.19 -7.10 -8.61
N ASP A 252 -10.31 -6.24 -9.14
CA ASP A 252 -9.95 -6.20 -10.55
C ASP A 252 -9.39 -7.55 -11.04
N LEU A 253 -8.46 -8.14 -10.27
CA LEU A 253 -7.87 -9.44 -10.60
C LEU A 253 -8.90 -10.57 -10.54
N ILE A 254 -9.86 -10.51 -9.62
CA ILE A 254 -10.91 -11.53 -9.50
C ILE A 254 -11.81 -11.46 -10.73
N VAL A 255 -12.31 -10.27 -11.08
CA VAL A 255 -13.16 -10.07 -12.26
C VAL A 255 -12.45 -10.54 -13.53
N ILE A 256 -11.18 -10.18 -13.71
CA ILE A 256 -10.44 -10.53 -14.92
C ILE A 256 -10.22 -12.04 -15.02
N ASN A 257 -9.80 -12.68 -13.94
CA ASN A 257 -9.56 -14.14 -13.95
C ASN A 257 -10.86 -14.93 -14.13
N LEU A 258 -11.99 -14.45 -13.60
CA LEU A 258 -13.29 -15.10 -13.76
C LEU A 258 -13.83 -15.02 -15.20
N TYR A 259 -13.74 -13.84 -15.85
CA TYR A 259 -14.37 -13.62 -17.16
C TYR A 259 -13.41 -13.80 -18.35
N PHE A 260 -12.12 -13.56 -18.16
CA PHE A 260 -11.11 -13.57 -19.25
C PHE A 260 -10.02 -14.64 -19.05
N GLY A 261 -10.01 -15.34 -17.91
CA GLY A 261 -9.09 -16.42 -17.60
C GLY A 261 -7.70 -15.99 -17.13
N ALA A 262 -6.89 -16.97 -16.72
CA ALA A 262 -5.63 -16.75 -16.03
C ALA A 262 -4.54 -16.03 -16.85
N LYS A 263 -4.53 -16.22 -18.18
CA LYS A 263 -3.56 -15.54 -19.06
C LYS A 263 -3.76 -14.02 -19.05
N MET A 264 -5.00 -13.56 -19.30
CA MET A 264 -5.34 -12.15 -19.27
C MET A 264 -5.22 -11.58 -17.85
N GLY A 265 -5.51 -12.39 -16.83
CA GLY A 265 -5.24 -12.06 -15.43
C GLY A 265 -3.75 -11.79 -15.16
N GLY A 266 -2.85 -12.62 -15.72
CA GLY A 266 -1.40 -12.43 -15.64
C GLY A 266 -0.93 -11.17 -16.35
N GLU A 267 -1.40 -10.93 -17.57
CA GLU A 267 -1.15 -9.71 -18.34
C GLU A 267 -1.56 -8.45 -17.55
N TYR A 268 -2.76 -8.46 -16.97
CA TYR A 268 -3.23 -7.35 -16.14
C TYR A 268 -2.40 -7.19 -14.86
N ALA A 269 -2.02 -8.30 -14.21
CA ALA A 269 -1.22 -8.27 -13.00
C ALA A 269 0.17 -7.66 -13.22
N ILE A 270 0.77 -7.82 -14.41
CA ILE A 270 2.01 -7.13 -14.81
C ILE A 270 1.81 -5.62 -14.75
N ALA A 271 0.76 -5.10 -15.40
CA ALA A 271 0.49 -3.66 -15.43
C ALA A 271 0.09 -3.12 -14.04
N LEU A 272 -0.66 -3.90 -13.25
CA LEU A 272 -1.10 -3.53 -11.90
C LEU A 272 0.07 -3.33 -10.93
N GLN A 273 1.21 -3.99 -11.15
CA GLN A 273 2.38 -3.83 -10.29
C GLN A 273 2.85 -2.37 -10.20
N TRP A 274 2.76 -1.60 -11.29
CA TRP A 274 3.07 -0.17 -11.28
C TRP A 274 2.13 0.62 -10.38
N VAL A 275 0.84 0.28 -10.36
CA VAL A 275 -0.15 0.90 -9.47
C VAL A 275 0.20 0.64 -8.01
N ILE A 276 0.56 -0.61 -7.68
CA ILE A 276 0.92 -1.01 -6.30
C ILE A 276 2.16 -0.25 -5.83
N LEU A 277 3.20 -0.18 -6.67
CA LEU A 277 4.45 0.54 -6.37
C LEU A 277 4.18 2.04 -6.11
N LEU A 278 3.43 2.70 -7.00
CA LEU A 278 3.13 4.12 -6.90
C LEU A 278 2.27 4.45 -5.66
N ARG A 279 1.28 3.60 -5.36
CA ARG A 279 0.47 3.73 -4.14
C ARG A 279 1.31 3.56 -2.88
N GLY A 280 2.23 2.59 -2.85
CA GLY A 280 3.13 2.37 -1.72
C GLY A 280 4.05 3.57 -1.46
N ILE A 281 4.62 4.15 -2.53
CA ILE A 281 5.48 5.34 -2.44
C ILE A 281 4.66 6.52 -1.88
N ALA A 282 3.47 6.77 -2.44
CA ALA A 282 2.62 7.87 -1.99
C ALA A 282 2.12 7.69 -0.55
N GLY A 283 1.75 6.47 -0.15
CA GLY A 283 1.31 6.17 1.22
C GLY A 283 2.39 6.47 2.25
N THR A 284 3.64 6.14 1.95
CA THR A 284 4.79 6.41 2.82
C THR A 284 4.96 7.92 3.05
N VAL A 285 4.88 8.73 1.99
CA VAL A 285 5.02 10.19 2.10
C VAL A 285 3.81 10.83 2.79
N ALA A 286 2.59 10.40 2.46
CA ALA A 286 1.37 10.90 3.09
C ALA A 286 1.35 10.64 4.62
N GLY A 287 1.88 9.49 5.05
CA GLY A 287 2.01 9.13 6.45
C GLY A 287 2.87 10.10 7.27
N LEU A 288 3.86 10.77 6.65
CA LEU A 288 4.69 11.78 7.31
C LEU A 288 3.93 13.08 7.61
N LEU A 289 2.91 13.38 6.82
CA LEU A 289 2.13 14.62 6.95
C LEU A 289 0.99 14.48 7.98
N THR A 290 0.55 13.26 8.28
CA THR A 290 -0.57 12.99 9.21
C THR A 290 -0.33 13.53 10.62
N PRO A 291 0.82 13.29 11.28
CA PRO A 291 1.06 13.79 12.63
C PRO A 291 1.06 15.33 12.72
N VAL A 292 1.57 16.00 11.69
CA VAL A 292 1.58 17.48 11.63
C VAL A 292 0.16 18.03 11.61
N MET A 293 -0.72 17.45 10.79
CA MET A 293 -2.12 17.85 10.72
C MET A 293 -2.85 17.59 12.05
N LEU A 294 -2.61 16.44 12.69
CA LEU A 294 -3.18 16.12 14.00
C LEU A 294 -2.69 17.08 15.09
N MET A 295 -1.42 17.49 15.06
CA MET A 295 -0.88 18.48 15.99
C MET A 295 -1.58 19.84 15.87
N TYR A 296 -1.76 20.35 14.65
CA TYR A 296 -2.47 21.63 14.45
C TYR A 296 -3.93 21.56 14.86
N TYR A 297 -4.59 20.42 14.63
CA TYR A 297 -5.94 20.17 15.12
C TYR A 297 -6.01 20.16 16.65
N ALA A 298 -5.10 19.44 17.32
CA ALA A 298 -5.07 19.36 18.78
C ALA A 298 -4.76 20.70 19.47
N LYS A 299 -4.06 21.60 18.77
CA LYS A 299 -3.81 22.98 19.22
C LYS A 299 -4.93 23.95 18.84
N GLU A 300 -6.03 23.46 18.26
CA GLU A 300 -7.17 24.26 17.78
C GLU A 300 -6.79 25.33 16.73
N GLN A 301 -5.66 25.13 16.03
CA GLN A 301 -5.15 26.06 15.02
C GLN A 301 -5.72 25.75 13.64
N ILE A 302 -7.03 25.93 13.46
CA ILE A 302 -7.76 25.54 12.25
C ILE A 302 -7.23 26.21 10.97
N GLU A 303 -6.86 27.50 11.03
CA GLU A 303 -6.27 28.18 9.86
C GLU A 303 -4.95 27.57 9.42
N SER A 304 -4.10 27.20 10.39
CA SER A 304 -2.84 26.51 10.13
C SER A 304 -3.08 25.11 9.58
N LEU A 305 -4.07 24.39 10.10
CA LEU A 305 -4.50 23.10 9.57
C LEU A 305 -4.94 23.20 8.10
N ILE A 306 -5.74 24.21 7.75
CA ILE A 306 -6.17 24.47 6.37
C ILE A 306 -4.95 24.77 5.47
N ARG A 307 -4.03 25.63 5.94
CA ARG A 307 -2.82 26.00 5.19
C ARG A 307 -1.92 24.78 4.93
N VAL A 308 -1.61 24.02 5.98
CA VAL A 308 -0.82 22.78 5.88
C VAL A 308 -1.49 21.79 4.96
N SER A 309 -2.81 21.59 5.07
CA SER A 309 -3.55 20.62 4.24
C SER A 309 -3.52 21.01 2.75
N LYS A 310 -3.65 22.31 2.42
CA LYS A 310 -3.50 22.80 1.04
C LYS A 310 -2.11 22.54 0.49
N SER A 311 -1.08 22.87 1.27
CA SER A 311 0.31 22.64 0.89
C SER A 311 0.63 21.16 0.77
N ALA A 312 0.10 20.33 1.67
CA ALA A 312 0.25 18.87 1.63
C ALA A 312 -0.32 18.28 0.35
N VAL A 313 -1.53 18.69 -0.08
CA VAL A 313 -2.13 18.23 -1.34
C VAL A 313 -1.27 18.61 -2.54
N LYS A 314 -0.78 19.87 -2.58
CA LYS A 314 0.08 20.36 -3.66
C LYS A 314 1.42 19.62 -3.69
N LEU A 315 2.08 19.48 -2.55
CA LEU A 315 3.37 18.78 -2.41
C LEU A 315 3.24 17.31 -2.79
N MET A 316 2.18 16.63 -2.33
CA MET A 316 1.89 15.26 -2.73
C MET A 316 1.68 15.17 -4.25
N GLY A 317 0.88 16.07 -4.83
CA GLY A 317 0.65 16.13 -6.27
C GLY A 317 1.94 16.30 -7.09
N LEU A 318 2.83 17.22 -6.68
CA LEU A 318 4.13 17.43 -7.32
C LEU A 318 5.06 16.23 -7.13
N PHE A 319 5.06 15.62 -5.95
CA PHE A 319 5.87 14.45 -5.67
C PHE A 319 5.47 13.24 -6.53
N VAL A 320 4.17 12.93 -6.60
CA VAL A 320 3.68 11.78 -7.40
C VAL A 320 3.71 12.04 -8.91
N ALA A 321 3.73 13.31 -9.34
CA ALA A 321 3.79 13.66 -10.75
C ALA A 321 5.02 13.11 -11.45
N LEU A 322 6.18 13.09 -10.77
CA LEU A 322 7.42 12.56 -11.34
C LEU A 322 7.34 11.06 -11.66
N PRO A 323 7.12 10.16 -10.70
CA PRO A 323 7.10 8.73 -10.98
C PRO A 323 5.90 8.34 -11.88
N ILE A 324 4.72 8.98 -11.73
CA ILE A 324 3.57 8.71 -12.60
C ILE A 324 3.85 9.19 -14.03
N GLY A 325 4.41 10.38 -14.19
CA GLY A 325 4.72 10.96 -15.48
C GLY A 325 5.77 10.15 -16.24
N LEU A 326 6.81 9.69 -15.55
CA LEU A 326 7.83 8.81 -16.14
C LEU A 326 7.26 7.44 -16.51
N VAL A 327 6.44 6.83 -15.66
CA VAL A 327 5.80 5.54 -15.97
C VAL A 327 4.89 5.65 -17.20
N CYS A 328 4.05 6.68 -17.28
CA CYS A 328 3.18 6.90 -18.43
C CYS A 328 3.95 7.31 -19.71
N GLY A 329 5.00 8.13 -19.55
CA GLY A 329 5.85 8.62 -20.62
C GLY A 329 6.65 7.50 -21.29
N PHE A 330 7.23 6.61 -20.47
CA PHE A 330 8.10 5.50 -20.90
C PHE A 330 7.44 4.12 -20.79
N ALA A 331 6.10 4.03 -20.76
CA ALA A 331 5.40 2.77 -20.47
C ALA A 331 5.86 1.59 -21.35
N SER A 332 6.02 1.81 -22.66
CA SER A 332 6.48 0.77 -23.60
C SER A 332 7.92 0.32 -23.32
N GLN A 333 8.81 1.27 -23.05
CA GLN A 333 10.22 1.05 -22.78
C GLN A 333 10.42 0.35 -21.43
N LEU A 334 9.68 0.79 -20.41
CA LEU A 334 9.69 0.19 -19.08
C LEU A 334 9.28 -1.27 -19.14
N ILE A 335 8.18 -1.60 -19.83
CA ILE A 335 7.73 -2.98 -19.95
C ILE A 335 8.70 -3.82 -20.79
N PHE A 336 9.23 -3.27 -21.89
CA PHE A 336 10.22 -3.94 -22.72
C PHE A 336 11.46 -4.35 -21.92
N ILE A 337 12.03 -3.42 -21.15
CA ILE A 337 13.25 -3.64 -20.36
C ILE A 337 12.96 -4.53 -19.15
N TRP A 338 11.79 -4.38 -18.54
CA TRP A 338 11.45 -5.07 -17.31
C TRP A 338 11.03 -6.53 -17.53
N VAL A 339 10.09 -6.77 -18.44
CA VAL A 339 9.47 -8.09 -18.62
C VAL A 339 9.84 -8.70 -19.97
N GLY A 340 9.93 -7.89 -21.02
CA GLY A 340 10.32 -8.32 -22.35
C GLY A 340 9.49 -7.70 -23.47
N SER A 341 9.97 -7.89 -24.70
CA SER A 341 9.37 -7.33 -25.91
C SER A 341 7.94 -7.82 -26.18
N GLU A 342 7.65 -9.07 -25.80
CA GLU A 342 6.34 -9.69 -25.99
C GLU A 342 5.22 -9.03 -25.19
N PHE A 343 5.55 -8.26 -24.14
CA PHE A 343 4.58 -7.61 -23.26
C PHE A 343 4.35 -6.12 -23.56
N VAL A 344 5.06 -5.54 -24.54
CA VAL A 344 4.99 -4.10 -24.83
C VAL A 344 3.57 -3.62 -25.16
N PHE A 345 2.72 -4.52 -25.68
CA PHE A 345 1.30 -4.23 -25.93
C PHE A 345 0.49 -3.88 -24.67
N LEU A 346 1.02 -4.15 -23.47
CA LEU A 346 0.42 -3.78 -22.18
C LEU A 346 0.70 -2.33 -21.77
N ALA A 347 1.49 -1.58 -22.55
CA ALA A 347 1.79 -0.18 -22.26
C ALA A 347 0.53 0.71 -22.17
N PRO A 348 -0.45 0.62 -23.08
CA PRO A 348 -1.69 1.39 -22.97
C PRO A 348 -2.48 1.03 -21.70
N LEU A 349 -2.55 -0.25 -21.34
CA LEU A 349 -3.21 -0.70 -20.10
C LEU A 349 -2.55 -0.08 -18.87
N THR A 350 -1.21 -0.10 -18.83
CA THR A 350 -0.43 0.50 -17.74
C THR A 350 -0.71 1.99 -17.62
N ILE A 351 -0.78 2.72 -18.74
CA ILE A 351 -1.12 4.15 -18.73
C ILE A 351 -2.53 4.37 -18.17
N VAL A 352 -3.53 3.61 -18.61
CA VAL A 352 -4.92 3.73 -18.11
C VAL A 352 -4.98 3.52 -16.59
N LEU A 353 -4.25 2.52 -16.08
CA LEU A 353 -4.18 2.19 -14.66
C LEU A 353 -3.42 3.22 -13.81
N VAL A 354 -2.43 3.90 -14.39
CA VAL A 354 -1.52 4.76 -13.63
C VAL A 354 -1.88 6.24 -13.72
N ILE A 355 -2.34 6.73 -14.88
CA ILE A 355 -2.49 8.17 -15.13
C ILE A 355 -3.44 8.85 -14.15
N HIS A 356 -4.54 8.19 -13.78
CA HIS A 356 -5.51 8.76 -12.85
C HIS A 356 -4.93 8.90 -11.43
N LEU A 357 -3.87 8.16 -11.08
CA LEU A 357 -3.25 8.23 -9.75
C LEU A 357 -2.68 9.62 -9.43
N MET A 358 -2.37 10.45 -10.44
CA MET A 358 -1.86 11.82 -10.22
C MET A 358 -2.85 12.67 -9.41
N VAL A 359 -4.14 12.41 -9.58
CA VAL A 359 -5.25 13.06 -8.87
C VAL A 359 -5.55 12.32 -7.58
N ASN A 360 -5.64 10.99 -7.65
CA ASN A 360 -6.07 10.16 -6.53
C ASN A 360 -5.08 10.17 -5.34
N LEU A 361 -3.77 10.20 -5.62
CA LEU A 361 -2.73 10.16 -4.60
C LEU A 361 -2.42 11.55 -4.01
N ALA A 362 -2.75 12.63 -4.72
CA ALA A 362 -2.56 14.00 -4.23
C ALA A 362 -3.42 14.30 -2.98
N VAL A 363 -4.59 13.68 -2.85
CA VAL A 363 -5.54 13.97 -1.77
C VAL A 363 -5.38 13.11 -0.51
N LEU A 364 -4.44 12.15 -0.49
CA LEU A 364 -4.22 11.26 0.66
C LEU A 364 -4.10 12.01 2.00
N PRO A 365 -3.42 13.17 2.09
CA PRO A 365 -3.34 13.92 3.35
C PRO A 365 -4.70 14.35 3.92
N LEU A 366 -5.71 14.57 3.07
CA LEU A 366 -7.04 15.01 3.52
C LEU A 366 -7.77 13.96 4.37
N PHE A 367 -7.38 12.68 4.28
CA PHE A 367 -7.92 11.65 5.16
C PHE A 367 -7.60 11.92 6.64
N ALA A 368 -6.48 12.58 6.95
CA ALA A 368 -6.14 12.95 8.31
C ALA A 368 -7.15 13.92 8.93
N ILE A 369 -7.77 14.80 8.14
CA ILE A 369 -8.82 15.72 8.60
C ILE A 369 -10.05 14.94 9.07
N ASN A 370 -10.45 13.93 8.30
CA ASN A 370 -11.60 13.07 8.64
C ASN A 370 -11.36 12.32 9.95
N ILE A 371 -10.13 11.86 10.17
CA ILE A 371 -9.72 11.17 11.40
C ILE A 371 -9.69 12.16 12.57
N ALA A 372 -9.04 13.32 12.40
CA ALA A 372 -8.91 14.34 13.43
C ALA A 372 -10.27 14.77 14.00
N HIS A 373 -11.24 15.02 13.12
CA HIS A 373 -12.60 15.43 13.51
C HIS A 373 -13.53 14.26 13.87
N ASN A 374 -13.03 13.02 13.88
CA ASN A 374 -13.82 11.80 14.08
C ASN A 374 -15.05 11.71 13.15
N LYS A 375 -14.87 12.11 11.89
CA LYS A 375 -15.89 12.14 10.83
C LYS A 375 -15.63 11.07 9.77
N VAL A 376 -15.35 9.84 10.20
CA VAL A 376 -14.98 8.72 9.31
C VAL A 376 -16.18 7.92 8.78
N LYS A 377 -17.36 8.04 9.40
CA LYS A 377 -18.57 7.30 9.03
C LYS A 377 -19.03 7.55 7.59
N VAL A 378 -19.15 8.83 7.20
CA VAL A 378 -19.61 9.19 5.85
C VAL A 378 -18.60 8.76 4.78
N PRO A 379 -17.28 9.02 4.92
CA PRO A 379 -16.28 8.47 4.02
C PRO A 379 -16.33 6.94 3.89
N GLY A 380 -16.57 6.22 4.99
CA GLY A 380 -16.70 4.76 4.97
C GLY A 380 -17.89 4.28 4.14
N ILE A 381 -19.07 4.88 4.35
CA ILE A 381 -20.29 4.54 3.59
C ILE A 381 -20.10 4.84 2.09
N ILE A 382 -19.57 6.02 1.75
CA ILE A 382 -19.34 6.39 0.35
C ILE A 382 -18.30 5.48 -0.30
N THR A 383 -17.23 5.13 0.41
CA THR A 383 -16.23 4.18 -0.07
C THR A 383 -16.85 2.81 -0.36
N PHE A 384 -17.74 2.32 0.50
CA PHE A 384 -18.45 1.07 0.28
C PHE A 384 -19.37 1.12 -0.95
N ILE A 385 -20.23 2.14 -1.05
CA ILE A 385 -21.15 2.30 -2.18
C ILE A 385 -20.40 2.42 -3.50
N MET A 386 -19.34 3.24 -3.53
CA MET A 386 -18.55 3.41 -4.74
C MET A 386 -17.71 2.17 -5.09
N GLY A 387 -17.33 1.36 -4.10
CA GLY A 387 -16.71 0.06 -4.33
C GLY A 387 -17.66 -0.94 -5.00
N ILE A 388 -18.92 -0.99 -4.57
CA ILE A 388 -19.96 -1.76 -5.28
C ILE A 388 -20.16 -1.20 -6.70
N GLY A 389 -20.22 0.12 -6.82
CA GLY A 389 -20.26 0.80 -8.12
C GLY A 389 -19.09 0.44 -9.03
N ASN A 390 -17.88 0.30 -8.48
CA ASN A 390 -16.70 -0.14 -9.21
C ASN A 390 -16.85 -1.55 -9.76
N LEU A 391 -17.29 -2.51 -8.93
CA LEU A 391 -17.53 -3.88 -9.37
C LEU A 391 -18.58 -3.94 -10.49
N LEU A 392 -19.72 -3.28 -10.32
CA LEU A 392 -20.79 -3.26 -11.32
C LEU A 392 -20.33 -2.61 -12.62
N LEU A 393 -19.62 -1.48 -12.53
CA LEU A 393 -19.09 -0.78 -13.70
C LEU A 393 -17.99 -1.60 -14.40
N ALA A 394 -17.14 -2.30 -13.64
CA ALA A 394 -16.10 -3.17 -14.18
C ALA A 394 -16.71 -4.33 -14.98
N ILE A 395 -17.73 -5.00 -14.44
CA ILE A 395 -18.47 -6.05 -15.16
C ILE A 395 -19.15 -5.46 -16.41
N PHE A 396 -19.83 -4.32 -16.26
CA PHE A 396 -20.54 -3.69 -17.37
C PHE A 396 -19.61 -3.29 -18.52
N LEU A 397 -18.55 -2.52 -18.24
CA LEU A 397 -17.60 -2.06 -19.26
C LEU A 397 -16.80 -3.23 -19.84
N SER A 398 -16.45 -4.23 -19.03
CA SER A 398 -15.64 -5.34 -19.55
C SER A 398 -16.41 -6.26 -20.50
N LEU A 399 -17.71 -6.48 -20.26
CA LEU A 399 -18.52 -7.41 -21.06
C LEU A 399 -19.31 -6.71 -22.19
N TYR A 400 -19.78 -5.49 -21.99
CA TYR A 400 -20.74 -4.87 -22.91
C TYR A 400 -20.21 -3.70 -23.73
N SER A 401 -19.11 -3.06 -23.34
CA SER A 401 -18.59 -1.88 -24.07
C SER A 401 -17.52 -2.21 -25.11
N GLY A 402 -17.21 -3.49 -25.33
CA GLY A 402 -16.16 -3.93 -26.26
C GLY A 402 -14.73 -3.64 -25.79
N LEU A 403 -14.54 -3.12 -24.57
CA LEU A 403 -13.22 -2.82 -24.01
C LEU A 403 -12.50 -4.08 -23.47
N GLY A 404 -13.21 -5.18 -23.27
CA GLY A 404 -12.65 -6.39 -22.65
C GLY A 404 -12.08 -6.08 -21.28
N TYR A 405 -10.94 -6.67 -20.93
CA TYR A 405 -10.30 -6.47 -19.62
C TYR A 405 -9.81 -5.03 -19.37
N TYR A 406 -9.69 -4.18 -20.40
CA TYR A 406 -9.45 -2.73 -20.21
C TYR A 406 -10.64 -2.04 -19.53
N GLY A 407 -11.87 -2.56 -19.72
CA GLY A 407 -13.07 -2.05 -19.07
C GLY A 407 -12.95 -2.06 -17.54
N VAL A 408 -12.25 -3.05 -16.98
CA VAL A 408 -11.98 -3.15 -15.53
C VAL A 408 -11.06 -2.01 -15.07
N ALA A 409 -9.97 -1.74 -15.80
CA ALA A 409 -9.07 -0.62 -15.50
C ALA A 409 -9.78 0.74 -15.60
N VAL A 410 -10.63 0.92 -16.62
CA VAL A 410 -11.40 2.16 -16.81
C VAL A 410 -12.42 2.35 -15.70
N ALA A 411 -13.11 1.28 -15.27
CA ALA A 411 -14.04 1.34 -14.15
C ALA A 411 -13.34 1.78 -12.85
N ALA A 412 -12.18 1.20 -12.54
CA ALA A 412 -11.38 1.59 -11.39
C ALA A 412 -10.92 3.05 -11.48
N ALA A 413 -10.48 3.50 -12.66
CA ALA A 413 -10.07 4.88 -12.90
C ALA A 413 -11.24 5.86 -12.67
N ILE A 414 -12.44 5.58 -13.21
CA ILE A 414 -13.63 6.42 -13.07
C ILE A 414 -14.06 6.50 -11.61
N THR A 415 -14.30 5.36 -10.98
CA THR A 415 -14.89 5.32 -9.65
C THR A 415 -13.94 5.86 -8.58
N LEU A 416 -12.64 5.52 -8.65
CA LEU A 416 -11.66 6.03 -7.72
C LEU A 416 -11.46 7.54 -7.88
N THR A 417 -11.40 8.02 -9.12
CA THR A 417 -11.26 9.46 -9.41
C THR A 417 -12.50 10.23 -8.98
N LEU A 418 -13.71 9.70 -9.19
CA LEU A 418 -14.93 10.33 -8.67
C LEU A 418 -14.87 10.46 -7.13
N LYS A 419 -14.38 9.44 -6.43
CA LYS A 419 -14.25 9.45 -4.97
C LYS A 419 -13.20 10.46 -4.49
N ASN A 420 -12.01 10.45 -5.10
CA ASN A 420 -10.86 11.18 -4.56
C ASN A 420 -10.68 12.57 -5.17
N ALA A 421 -11.11 12.80 -6.41
CA ALA A 421 -11.07 14.12 -7.03
C ALA A 421 -12.23 15.01 -6.61
N ILE A 422 -13.40 14.41 -6.34
CA ILE A 422 -14.63 15.14 -6.02
C ILE A 422 -14.99 14.99 -4.54
N PHE A 423 -15.38 13.78 -4.12
CA PHE A 423 -15.96 13.58 -2.79
C PHE A 423 -14.97 13.90 -1.67
N THR A 424 -13.72 13.40 -1.74
CA THR A 424 -12.73 13.55 -0.66
C THR A 424 -12.39 15.02 -0.35
N PRO A 425 -11.99 15.85 -1.34
CA PRO A 425 -11.74 17.27 -1.09
C PRO A 425 -13.00 18.02 -0.71
N TRP A 426 -14.15 17.75 -1.36
CA TRP A 426 -15.42 18.38 -0.99
C TRP A 426 -15.80 18.07 0.47
N TYR A 427 -15.68 16.82 0.90
CA TYR A 427 -16.01 16.41 2.25
C TYR A 427 -15.08 17.08 3.27
N ALA A 428 -13.77 17.11 3.00
CA ALA A 428 -12.81 17.82 3.85
C ALA A 428 -13.15 19.32 3.99
N THR A 429 -13.59 19.97 2.91
CA THR A 429 -14.04 21.37 2.99
C THR A 429 -15.30 21.56 3.83
N ARG A 430 -16.23 20.59 3.81
CA ARG A 430 -17.44 20.62 4.65
C ARG A 430 -17.12 20.39 6.13
N VAL A 431 -16.17 19.51 6.43
CA VAL A 431 -15.69 19.29 7.81
C VAL A 431 -15.02 20.54 8.37
N LEU A 432 -14.23 21.24 7.55
CA LEU A 432 -13.52 22.47 7.94
C LEU A 432 -14.31 23.77 7.73
N GLN A 433 -15.53 23.69 7.18
CA GLN A 433 -16.38 24.83 6.86
C GLN A 433 -15.72 25.90 5.96
N VAL A 434 -14.97 25.45 4.95
CA VAL A 434 -14.30 26.32 3.96
C VAL A 434 -14.90 26.16 2.56
N PRO A 435 -14.62 27.06 1.60
CA PRO A 435 -15.14 26.95 0.24
C PRO A 435 -14.72 25.64 -0.44
N SER A 436 -15.59 25.05 -1.25
CA SER A 436 -15.39 23.73 -1.88
C SER A 436 -14.17 23.61 -2.79
N TYR A 437 -13.72 24.72 -3.38
CA TYR A 437 -12.57 24.76 -4.28
C TYR A 437 -11.20 24.84 -3.56
N THR A 438 -11.21 24.90 -2.23
CA THR A 438 -10.02 25.14 -1.39
C THR A 438 -8.91 24.12 -1.64
N PHE A 439 -9.24 22.83 -1.75
CA PHE A 439 -8.27 21.76 -1.94
C PHE A 439 -8.14 21.31 -3.40
N THR A 440 -9.19 21.47 -4.21
CA THR A 440 -9.15 21.06 -5.63
C THR A 440 -8.18 21.92 -6.45
N LYS A 441 -8.08 23.22 -6.16
CA LYS A 441 -7.07 24.10 -6.78
C LYS A 441 -5.64 23.65 -6.48
N SER A 442 -5.39 23.07 -5.30
CA SER A 442 -4.06 22.56 -4.92
C SER A 442 -3.62 21.33 -5.71
N MET A 443 -4.54 20.65 -6.42
CA MET A 443 -4.22 19.47 -7.23
C MET A 443 -3.66 19.84 -8.61
N LEU A 444 -4.02 21.02 -9.13
CA LEU A 444 -3.67 21.47 -10.48
C LEU A 444 -2.16 21.45 -10.77
N PRO A 445 -1.27 21.93 -9.87
CA PRO A 445 0.17 21.90 -10.14
C PRO A 445 0.72 20.49 -10.38
N GLY A 446 0.21 19.49 -9.65
CA GLY A 446 0.59 18.09 -9.84
C GLY A 446 0.10 17.51 -11.17
N ILE A 447 -1.14 17.83 -11.56
CA ILE A 447 -1.72 17.40 -12.84
C ILE A 447 -0.92 17.99 -14.01
N ILE A 448 -0.68 19.31 -13.98
CA ILE A 448 0.10 20.01 -15.02
C ILE A 448 1.50 19.41 -15.10
N SER A 449 2.17 19.23 -13.96
CA SER A 449 3.49 18.60 -13.90
C SER A 449 3.52 17.21 -14.53
N THR A 450 2.53 16.38 -14.22
CA THR A 450 2.44 15.01 -14.75
C THR A 450 2.31 15.03 -16.27
N ILE A 451 1.40 15.86 -16.80
CA ILE A 451 1.19 16.00 -18.24
C ILE A 451 2.45 16.53 -18.93
N SER A 452 3.12 17.53 -18.35
CA SER A 452 4.37 18.06 -18.89
C SER A 452 5.47 16.99 -18.93
N ILE A 453 5.63 16.18 -17.89
CA ILE A 453 6.62 15.09 -17.86
C ILE A 453 6.30 14.03 -18.90
N ILE A 454 5.03 13.64 -19.05
CA ILE A 454 4.59 12.69 -20.09
C ILE A 454 4.94 13.25 -21.48
N MET A 455 4.59 14.51 -21.75
CA MET A 455 4.84 15.15 -23.03
C MET A 455 6.35 15.22 -23.34
N VAL A 456 7.16 15.68 -22.38
CA VAL A 456 8.62 15.75 -22.53
C VAL A 456 9.20 14.35 -22.78
N SER A 457 8.79 13.35 -21.99
CA SER A 457 9.26 11.96 -22.16
C SER A 457 8.92 11.41 -23.55
N ARG A 458 7.70 11.66 -24.04
CA ARG A 458 7.25 11.23 -25.38
C ARG A 458 8.01 11.92 -26.50
N ILE A 459 8.28 13.22 -26.36
CA ILE A 459 9.09 13.99 -27.32
C ILE A 459 10.51 13.41 -27.39
N PHE A 460 11.15 13.14 -26.24
CA PHE A 460 12.50 12.56 -26.21
C PHE A 460 12.58 11.21 -26.93
N ILE A 461 11.58 10.34 -26.76
CA ILE A 461 11.52 9.04 -27.45
C ILE A 461 11.49 9.19 -28.98
N THR A 462 10.99 10.31 -29.52
CA THR A 462 10.99 10.53 -30.98
C THR A 462 12.36 10.88 -31.54
N PHE A 463 13.26 11.42 -30.71
CA PHE A 463 14.60 11.80 -31.11
C PHE A 463 15.63 10.68 -30.90
N GLU A 464 15.52 9.94 -29.79
CA GLU A 464 16.47 8.89 -29.42
C GLU A 464 15.74 7.61 -28.99
N PRO A 465 16.08 6.44 -29.55
CA PRO A 465 15.45 5.17 -29.20
C PRO A 465 15.90 4.71 -27.80
N VAL A 466 15.00 4.86 -26.81
CA VAL A 466 15.25 4.49 -25.40
C VAL A 466 14.86 3.02 -25.14
N TRP A 467 15.63 2.05 -25.66
CA TRP A 467 15.34 0.61 -25.46
C TRP A 467 16.29 -0.09 -24.49
N THR A 468 17.33 0.59 -24.02
CA THR A 468 18.30 0.04 -23.06
C THR A 468 18.05 0.60 -21.66
N PHE A 469 18.34 -0.21 -20.64
CA PHE A 469 18.25 0.20 -19.24
C PHE A 469 19.06 1.48 -18.96
N PHE A 470 20.29 1.55 -19.49
CA PHE A 470 21.16 2.71 -19.33
C PHE A 470 20.57 3.99 -19.93
N ASN A 471 20.03 3.93 -21.15
CA ASN A 471 19.42 5.11 -21.79
C ASN A 471 18.17 5.56 -21.02
N LEU A 472 17.35 4.61 -20.54
CA LEU A 472 16.16 4.90 -19.76
C LEU A 472 16.52 5.61 -18.44
N VAL A 473 17.53 5.09 -17.72
CA VAL A 473 18.00 5.71 -16.48
C VAL A 473 18.60 7.09 -16.73
N PHE A 474 19.37 7.25 -17.80
CA PHE A 474 19.99 8.52 -18.16
C PHE A 474 18.93 9.59 -18.50
N VAL A 475 18.01 9.29 -19.44
CA VAL A 475 16.97 10.23 -19.87
C VAL A 475 15.97 10.49 -18.75
N GLY A 476 15.50 9.44 -18.06
CA GLY A 476 14.62 9.57 -16.90
C GLY A 476 15.26 10.37 -15.77
N GLY A 477 16.57 10.18 -15.53
CA GLY A 477 17.37 10.94 -14.59
C GLY A 477 17.46 12.42 -14.97
N ALA A 478 17.74 12.73 -16.24
CA ALA A 478 17.80 14.10 -16.75
C ALA A 478 16.45 14.82 -16.60
N ILE A 479 15.34 14.17 -16.99
CA ILE A 479 13.98 14.71 -16.82
C ILE A 479 13.69 14.94 -15.32
N SER A 480 14.08 14.01 -14.45
CA SER A 480 13.90 14.13 -13.01
C SER A 480 14.65 15.33 -12.42
N ILE A 481 15.92 15.53 -12.82
CA ILE A 481 16.74 16.66 -12.35
C ILE A 481 16.14 17.99 -12.81
N ILE A 482 15.77 18.10 -14.10
CA ILE A 482 15.14 19.31 -14.64
C ILE A 482 13.82 19.59 -13.90
N TYR A 483 13.00 18.56 -13.68
CA TYR A 483 11.75 18.68 -12.96
C TYR A 483 11.94 19.15 -11.51
N LEU A 484 12.91 18.58 -10.78
CA LEU A 484 13.21 18.99 -9.42
C LEU A 484 13.67 20.46 -9.35
N ILE A 485 14.53 20.90 -10.27
CA ILE A 485 14.95 22.30 -10.37
C ILE A 485 13.74 23.22 -10.60
N LEU A 486 12.84 22.86 -11.52
CA LEU A 486 11.64 23.63 -11.81
C LEU A 486 10.68 23.72 -10.61
N ILE A 487 10.49 22.63 -9.86
CA ILE A 487 9.68 22.64 -8.64
C ILE A 487 10.27 23.57 -7.60
N ILE A 488 11.58 23.48 -7.33
CA ILE A 488 12.22 24.29 -6.29
C ILE A 488 12.11 25.78 -6.64
N LYS A 489 12.32 26.13 -7.91
CA LYS A 489 12.34 27.52 -8.38
C LYS A 489 10.95 28.14 -8.54
N PHE A 490 10.02 27.41 -9.16
CA PHE A 490 8.72 27.94 -9.56
C PHE A 490 7.54 27.27 -8.85
N GLY A 491 7.72 26.03 -8.40
CA GLY A 491 6.65 25.21 -7.84
C GLY A 491 6.37 25.51 -6.37
N LEU A 492 7.37 25.85 -5.55
CA LEU A 492 7.23 25.97 -4.09
C LEU A 492 7.26 27.43 -3.62
N ASN A 493 6.38 27.76 -2.66
CA ASN A 493 6.52 29.00 -1.89
C ASN A 493 7.44 28.80 -0.67
N GLU A 494 7.83 29.89 0.01
CA GLU A 494 8.72 29.82 1.20
C GLU A 494 8.20 28.89 2.29
N TYR A 495 6.89 28.92 2.54
CA TYR A 495 6.26 28.08 3.54
C TYR A 495 6.37 26.58 3.18
N GLU A 496 6.06 26.24 1.93
CA GLU A 496 6.13 24.88 1.39
C GLU A 496 7.57 24.38 1.34
N PHE A 497 8.51 25.23 0.96
CA PHE A 497 9.93 24.91 0.96
C PHE A 497 10.44 24.63 2.38
N ASN A 498 10.05 25.44 3.37
CA ASN A 498 10.40 25.20 4.77
C ASN A 498 9.76 23.92 5.32
N LEU A 499 8.50 23.65 4.96
CA LEU A 499 7.83 22.42 5.32
C LEU A 499 8.52 21.19 4.70
N PHE A 500 8.94 21.27 3.44
CA PHE A 500 9.59 20.19 2.72
C PHE A 500 11.04 19.95 3.19
N SER A 501 11.83 21.02 3.33
CA SER A 501 13.23 20.96 3.77
C SER A 501 13.39 20.40 5.18
N ALA A 502 12.38 20.51 6.05
CA ALA A 502 12.36 19.87 7.36
C ALA A 502 12.46 18.34 7.31
N TYR A 503 12.06 17.72 6.19
CA TYR A 503 12.10 16.26 5.98
C TYR A 503 13.28 15.79 5.12
N ILE A 504 14.07 16.69 4.53
CA ILE A 504 15.25 16.34 3.73
C ILE A 504 16.44 16.07 4.65
N PRO A 505 17.22 14.98 4.44
CA PRO A 505 18.47 14.76 5.16
C PRO A 505 19.45 15.93 5.01
N ILE A 506 20.14 16.27 6.10
CA ILE A 506 21.03 17.46 6.21
C ILE A 506 22.06 17.53 5.07
N CYS A 507 22.54 16.39 4.57
CA CYS A 507 23.53 16.32 3.49
C CYS A 507 23.02 16.92 2.16
N PHE A 508 21.72 16.80 1.86
CA PHE A 508 21.13 17.33 0.64
C PHE A 508 20.61 18.76 0.81
N ARG A 509 20.37 19.20 2.06
CA ARG A 509 19.72 20.48 2.36
C ARG A 509 20.45 21.69 1.79
N ARG A 510 21.79 21.71 1.81
CA ARG A 510 22.60 22.82 1.25
C ARG A 510 22.33 23.09 -0.23
N PHE A 511 22.21 22.02 -1.03
CA PHE A 511 21.93 22.14 -2.48
C PHE A 511 20.54 22.74 -2.74
N PHE A 512 19.53 22.31 -1.97
CA PHE A 512 18.17 22.84 -2.08
C PHE A 512 18.09 24.30 -1.63
N ASP A 513 18.77 24.68 -0.54
CA ASP A 513 18.77 26.05 -0.02
C ASP A 513 19.44 27.03 -1.01
N GLU A 514 20.57 26.66 -1.61
CA GLU A 514 21.26 27.49 -2.63
C GLU A 514 20.40 27.69 -3.90
N ALA A 515 19.75 26.62 -4.37
CA ALA A 515 18.86 26.67 -5.53
C ALA A 515 17.64 27.58 -5.29
N PHE A 516 17.09 27.61 -4.07
CA PHE A 516 15.94 28.45 -3.72
C PHE A 516 16.32 29.92 -3.47
N ILE A 517 17.43 30.17 -2.77
CA ILE A 517 17.88 31.52 -2.41
C ILE A 517 18.37 32.32 -3.63
N SER A 518 19.04 31.66 -4.57
CA SER A 518 19.60 32.32 -5.77
C SER A 518 18.53 33.03 -6.61
N GLU A 519 17.33 32.48 -6.71
CA GLU A 519 16.24 33.07 -7.51
C GLU A 519 15.46 34.17 -6.76
N LYS A 520 15.29 34.04 -5.43
CA LYS A 520 14.66 35.10 -4.65
C LYS A 520 15.48 36.38 -4.60
N ARG A 521 16.82 36.28 -4.62
CA ARG A 521 17.72 37.43 -4.78
C ARG A 521 17.67 38.07 -6.17
N GLN A 522 17.22 37.36 -7.20
CA GLN A 522 17.04 37.92 -8.55
C GLN A 522 15.67 38.60 -8.75
N LYS A 523 14.70 38.32 -7.87
CA LYS A 523 13.35 38.91 -7.89
C LYS A 523 13.15 40.03 -6.86
N SER A 524 14.11 40.24 -5.95
CA SER A 524 14.22 41.41 -5.06
C SER A 524 15.14 42.44 -5.68
#